data_AF-A0AAP6JZ72-F1
#
_entry.id   AF-A0AAP6JZ72-F1
#
_cell.length_a   1.000
_cell.length_b   1.000
_cell.length_c   1.000
_cell.angle_alpha   90.00
_cell.angle_beta   90.00
_cell.angle_gamma   90.00
#
_symmetry.space_group_name_H-M   'P 1'
#
loop_
_entity.id
_entity.type
_entity.pdbx_description
1 polymer ?
#
loop_
_entity_poly.entity_id
_entity_poly.type
_entity_poly.pdbx_seq_one_letter_code
_entity_poly.pdbx_strand_id
1 'polypeptide(L)'
;MKTKKLFTLSNEVTKDNIKEVMQQAIALELATIPTYLSTYYSINRAQDQDNLYAKLYAQLSIFGERTAEEIDALAQELKLDILVYSNKSAALIMSVVIEEMLHLALSCNVKQAVCQTPPDLMGIGKVLSFPTQLDGHIPEFQINAAKLSLKQLTTFLQIESPEPFVDPYAEVQLKNTIDYQTIGRLYDMIISCVKEDFPGPYIEQPQLLPPDNPSRPRPFYSQNSMNTVHYDREHNPQFANGNDSGGLVGVHDAHSAVDALERIVEQGEGRSKEKQHTLIWGANKMPVPMEVIDGKVTFWEGDYDDTGKEAAHFAKFLEAYSLGGYYQEKFSKIQGLDDFFSYFVYDTDANPSTADYKASGNEALALCSELGNAVFAYILLMIETCYYKDESTQYDLFMYGIHKSMIWLLSGVGNQINYYTYSKGNQAYKGALTFEPFLFENSSLRPKAQIMNLVDQLAKADPDNWGWAIKSENYFPSLPDVGLDHSVVADMPNVPSTPYSHQH
;
A
#
# COMPACT_ATOMS: atom_id res chain seq x y z
N MET A 1 15.37 14.65 12.79
CA MET A 1 16.06 13.34 12.90
C MET A 1 16.85 13.12 11.63
N LYS A 2 17.98 12.39 11.68
CA LYS A 2 18.65 11.94 10.44
C LYS A 2 17.80 10.79 9.88
N THR A 3 17.36 10.89 8.63
CA THR A 3 16.69 9.79 7.92
C THR A 3 17.62 8.58 7.82
N LYS A 4 17.06 7.39 7.89
CA LYS A 4 17.78 6.12 7.81
C LYS A 4 17.68 5.60 6.38
N LYS A 5 18.84 5.27 5.79
CA LYS A 5 18.93 4.45 4.58
C LYS A 5 18.61 3.00 4.92
N LEU A 6 17.82 2.32 4.10
CA LEU A 6 17.48 0.91 4.30
C LEU A 6 18.67 0.00 3.91
N PHE A 7 19.44 0.36 2.88
CA PHE A 7 20.54 -0.40 2.27
C PHE A 7 21.65 0.51 1.71
N THR A 8 22.79 -0.08 1.37
CA THR A 8 23.87 0.57 0.61
C THR A 8 24.00 -0.15 -0.72
N LEU A 9 23.73 0.54 -1.83
CA LEU A 9 23.72 -0.03 -3.19
C LEU A 9 25.07 0.14 -3.91
N SER A 10 25.27 -0.60 -4.99
CA SER A 10 26.34 -0.43 -5.97
C SER A 10 25.84 0.35 -7.19
N ASN A 11 26.68 1.16 -7.84
CA ASN A 11 26.31 1.95 -9.04
C ASN A 11 26.15 1.11 -10.32
N GLU A 12 26.49 -0.17 -10.27
CA GLU A 12 26.45 -1.10 -11.39
C GLU A 12 25.81 -2.40 -10.91
N VAL A 13 24.95 -3.00 -11.74
CA VAL A 13 24.41 -4.35 -11.53
C VAL A 13 25.27 -5.32 -12.33
N THR A 14 25.82 -6.29 -11.63
CA THR A 14 26.76 -7.28 -12.16
C THR A 14 26.38 -8.66 -11.63
N LYS A 15 26.90 -9.70 -12.26
CA LYS A 15 26.78 -11.07 -11.76
C LYS A 15 27.14 -11.24 -10.28
N ASP A 16 28.14 -10.51 -9.79
CA ASP A 16 28.67 -10.68 -8.43
C ASP A 16 27.79 -10.03 -7.36
N ASN A 17 27.01 -9.00 -7.71
CA ASN A 17 26.17 -8.26 -6.75
C ASN A 17 24.65 -8.40 -7.00
N ILE A 18 24.22 -9.08 -8.07
CA ILE A 18 22.80 -9.21 -8.43
C ILE A 18 21.92 -9.73 -7.28
N LYS A 19 22.47 -10.60 -6.43
CA LYS A 19 21.76 -11.12 -5.24
C LYS A 19 21.41 -10.00 -4.25
N GLU A 20 22.33 -9.08 -4.00
CA GLU A 20 22.12 -7.94 -3.11
C GLU A 20 21.19 -6.92 -3.77
N VAL A 21 21.37 -6.67 -5.07
CA VAL A 21 20.53 -5.78 -5.88
C VAL A 21 19.07 -6.26 -5.91
N MET A 22 18.83 -7.55 -6.14
CA MET A 22 17.47 -8.11 -6.10
C MET A 22 16.85 -8.03 -4.70
N GLN A 23 17.66 -8.18 -3.64
CA GLN A 23 17.17 -7.99 -2.27
C GLN A 23 16.78 -6.52 -2.01
N GLN A 24 17.46 -5.57 -2.65
CA GLN A 24 17.15 -4.14 -2.58
C GLN A 24 15.88 -3.81 -3.36
N ALA A 25 15.70 -4.38 -4.56
CA ALA A 25 14.46 -4.26 -5.33
C ALA A 25 13.25 -4.74 -4.51
N ILE A 26 13.33 -5.94 -3.89
CA ILE A 26 12.28 -6.44 -2.98
C ILE A 26 11.99 -5.46 -1.84
N ALA A 27 13.02 -4.83 -1.28
CA ALA A 27 12.84 -3.92 -0.18
C ALA A 27 12.23 -2.58 -0.60
N LEU A 28 12.47 -2.16 -1.85
CA LEU A 28 11.84 -0.99 -2.46
C LEU A 28 10.33 -1.24 -2.62
N GLU A 29 9.92 -2.34 -3.26
CA GLU A 29 8.50 -2.74 -3.37
C GLU A 29 7.85 -2.90 -1.99
N LEU A 30 8.58 -3.40 -1.00
CA LEU A 30 8.04 -3.55 0.34
C LEU A 30 7.88 -2.21 1.07
N ALA A 31 8.69 -1.18 0.76
CA ALA A 31 8.64 0.11 1.44
C ALA A 31 7.47 1.00 0.96
N THR A 32 6.99 0.81 -0.27
CA THR A 32 5.84 1.50 -0.85
C THR A 32 4.52 1.01 -0.21
N ILE A 33 4.38 -0.29 0.07
CA ILE A 33 3.16 -0.89 0.61
C ILE A 33 2.68 -0.21 1.91
N PRO A 34 3.48 -0.10 3.00
CA PRO A 34 3.06 0.63 4.20
C PRO A 34 2.81 2.12 3.94
N THR A 35 3.60 2.75 3.08
CA THR A 35 3.47 4.16 2.71
C THR A 35 2.08 4.44 2.12
N TYR A 36 1.65 3.60 1.19
CA TYR A 36 0.35 3.69 0.52
C TYR A 36 -0.81 3.27 1.43
N LEU A 37 -0.63 2.20 2.20
CA LEU A 37 -1.61 1.74 3.18
C LEU A 37 -1.89 2.78 4.27
N SER A 38 -0.87 3.42 4.85
CA SER A 38 -1.06 4.48 5.84
C SER A 38 -1.91 5.63 5.31
N THR A 39 -1.73 5.99 4.04
CA THR A 39 -2.57 6.98 3.37
C THR A 39 -3.98 6.47 3.13
N TYR A 40 -4.14 5.23 2.63
CA TYR A 40 -5.44 4.60 2.44
C TYR A 40 -6.28 4.59 3.72
N TYR A 41 -5.73 4.12 4.85
CA TYR A 41 -6.47 4.03 6.11
C TYR A 41 -6.79 5.37 6.75
N SER A 42 -6.12 6.44 6.34
CA SER A 42 -6.50 7.78 6.78
C SER A 42 -7.81 8.27 6.15
N ILE A 43 -8.29 7.62 5.08
CA ILE A 43 -9.49 8.02 4.35
C ILE A 43 -10.73 7.35 4.96
N ASN A 44 -11.64 8.16 5.48
CA ASN A 44 -12.99 7.72 5.83
C ASN A 44 -13.82 7.55 4.54
N ARG A 45 -13.85 6.33 4.00
CA ARG A 45 -14.62 6.00 2.79
C ARG A 45 -16.12 5.88 3.03
N ALA A 46 -16.51 5.40 4.20
CA ALA A 46 -17.88 5.09 4.57
C ALA A 46 -18.47 6.19 5.47
N GLN A 47 -18.45 7.42 4.97
CA GLN A 47 -18.96 8.57 5.71
C GLN A 47 -20.48 8.49 5.90
N ASP A 48 -20.92 8.92 7.08
CA ASP A 48 -22.33 9.18 7.33
C ASP A 48 -22.75 10.43 6.55
N GLN A 49 -23.60 10.21 5.54
CA GLN A 49 -24.00 11.26 4.59
C GLN A 49 -24.87 12.34 5.25
N ASP A 50 -25.64 11.99 6.27
CA ASP A 50 -26.54 12.91 6.97
C ASP A 50 -25.71 13.82 7.89
N ASN A 51 -24.74 13.26 8.60
CA ASN A 51 -23.81 14.04 9.42
C ASN A 51 -22.94 14.96 8.55
N LEU A 52 -22.47 14.48 7.39
CA LEU A 52 -21.70 15.30 6.46
C LEU A 52 -22.53 16.47 5.90
N TYR A 53 -23.75 16.19 5.46
CA TYR A 53 -24.69 17.22 5.02
C TYR A 53 -24.95 18.24 6.13
N ALA A 54 -25.26 17.78 7.34
CA ALA A 54 -25.57 18.65 8.47
C ALA A 54 -24.39 19.57 8.82
N LYS A 55 -23.16 19.06 8.76
CA LYS A 55 -21.93 19.85 8.96
C LYS A 55 -21.80 20.95 7.90
N LEU A 56 -21.92 20.61 6.62
CA LEU A 56 -21.82 21.56 5.51
C LEU A 56 -22.93 22.63 5.58
N TYR A 57 -24.17 22.22 5.80
CA TYR A 57 -25.32 23.12 5.93
C TYR A 57 -25.10 24.12 7.06
N ALA A 58 -24.64 23.64 8.23
CA ALA A 58 -24.36 24.49 9.38
C ALA A 58 -23.26 25.52 9.07
N GLN A 59 -22.16 25.11 8.43
CA GLN A 59 -21.06 26.01 8.05
C GLN A 59 -21.48 27.09 7.06
N LEU A 60 -22.23 26.70 6.03
CA LEU A 60 -22.75 27.62 5.01
C LEU A 60 -23.78 28.61 5.59
N SER A 61 -24.53 28.21 6.62
CA SER A 61 -25.54 29.04 7.27
C SER A 61 -24.96 30.18 8.13
N ILE A 62 -23.67 30.12 8.50
CA ILE A 62 -23.06 31.11 9.40
C ILE A 62 -23.03 32.51 8.78
N PHE A 63 -22.85 32.63 7.46
CA PHE A 63 -22.49 33.90 6.83
C PHE A 63 -23.65 34.71 6.26
N GLY A 64 -24.91 34.27 6.33
CA GLY A 64 -26.10 35.09 5.98
C GLY A 64 -26.18 35.61 4.54
N GLU A 65 -25.24 35.25 3.67
CA GLU A 65 -25.15 35.71 2.27
C GLU A 65 -25.99 34.87 1.28
N ARG A 66 -26.52 33.72 1.72
CA ARG A 66 -27.24 32.75 0.87
C ARG A 66 -28.63 32.45 1.43
N THR A 67 -29.60 32.18 0.56
CA THR A 67 -30.92 31.69 1.00
C THR A 67 -30.84 30.25 1.49
N ALA A 68 -31.88 29.78 2.20
CA ALA A 68 -31.92 28.40 2.68
C ALA A 68 -31.88 27.37 1.54
N GLU A 69 -32.52 27.69 0.40
CA GLU A 69 -32.53 26.85 -0.80
C GLU A 69 -31.15 26.80 -1.48
N GLU A 70 -30.43 27.93 -1.52
CA GLU A 70 -29.07 27.99 -2.06
C GLU A 70 -28.09 27.21 -1.17
N ILE A 71 -28.25 27.30 0.15
CA ILE A 71 -27.45 26.55 1.11
C ILE A 71 -27.71 25.05 0.95
N ASP A 72 -28.97 24.62 0.85
CA ASP A 72 -29.32 23.22 0.66
C ASP A 72 -28.70 22.65 -0.63
N ALA A 73 -28.92 23.32 -1.76
CA ALA A 73 -28.38 22.90 -3.04
C ALA A 73 -26.85 22.79 -3.02
N LEU A 74 -26.17 23.79 -2.43
CA LEU A 74 -24.71 23.80 -2.32
C LEU A 74 -24.20 22.72 -1.36
N ALA A 75 -24.86 22.49 -0.23
CA ALA A 75 -24.48 21.44 0.72
C ALA A 75 -24.60 20.04 0.09
N GLN A 76 -25.64 19.78 -0.71
CA GLN A 76 -25.78 18.50 -1.43
C GLN A 76 -24.67 18.31 -2.47
N GLU A 77 -24.35 19.36 -3.23
CA GLU A 77 -23.29 19.35 -4.24
C GLU A 77 -21.91 19.10 -3.63
N LEU A 78 -21.56 19.83 -2.57
CA LEU A 78 -20.28 19.67 -1.87
C LEU A 78 -20.16 18.31 -1.17
N LYS A 79 -21.27 17.79 -0.62
CA LYS A 79 -21.32 16.43 -0.08
C LYS A 79 -20.98 15.41 -1.16
N LEU A 80 -21.59 15.53 -2.35
CA LEU A 80 -21.32 14.62 -3.46
C LEU A 80 -19.86 14.68 -3.90
N ASP A 81 -19.26 15.88 -3.99
CA ASP A 81 -17.83 16.04 -4.29
C ASP A 81 -16.94 15.27 -3.30
N ILE A 82 -17.20 15.43 -2.00
CA ILE A 82 -16.46 14.75 -0.92
C ILE A 82 -16.59 13.23 -1.03
N LEU A 83 -17.81 12.73 -1.20
CA LEU A 83 -18.08 11.29 -1.27
C LEU A 83 -17.43 10.65 -2.49
N VAL A 84 -17.55 11.27 -3.67
CA VAL A 84 -16.98 10.75 -4.91
C VAL A 84 -15.46 10.80 -4.86
N TYR A 85 -14.86 11.93 -4.45
CA TYR A 85 -13.40 12.05 -4.38
C TYR A 85 -12.78 11.09 -3.35
N SER A 86 -13.34 11.01 -2.14
CA SER A 86 -12.80 10.15 -1.08
C SER A 86 -12.85 8.68 -1.47
N ASN A 87 -13.96 8.22 -2.06
CA ASN A 87 -14.08 6.84 -2.53
C ASN A 87 -13.15 6.54 -3.71
N LYS A 88 -13.07 7.44 -4.70
CA LYS A 88 -12.18 7.29 -5.84
C LYS A 88 -10.72 7.25 -5.43
N SER A 89 -10.27 8.21 -4.63
CA SER A 89 -8.88 8.29 -4.16
C SER A 89 -8.47 7.04 -3.39
N ALA A 90 -9.34 6.55 -2.50
CA ALA A 90 -9.05 5.33 -1.75
C ALA A 90 -9.02 4.08 -2.65
N ALA A 91 -9.90 4.01 -3.66
CA ALA A 91 -9.91 2.92 -4.63
C ALA A 91 -8.64 2.91 -5.48
N LEU A 92 -8.20 4.07 -5.99
CA LEU A 92 -6.96 4.22 -6.75
C LEU A 92 -5.73 3.81 -5.90
N ILE A 93 -5.62 4.31 -4.67
CA ILE A 93 -4.49 3.95 -3.79
C ILE A 93 -4.48 2.45 -3.49
N MET A 94 -5.64 1.86 -3.16
CA MET A 94 -5.70 0.42 -2.88
C MET A 94 -5.37 -0.42 -4.11
N SER A 95 -5.75 0.05 -5.29
CA SER A 95 -5.46 -0.66 -6.53
C SER A 95 -3.96 -0.74 -6.81
N VAL A 96 -3.23 0.36 -6.58
CA VAL A 96 -1.76 0.38 -6.61
C VAL A 96 -1.18 -0.53 -5.53
N VAL A 97 -1.67 -0.49 -4.29
CA VAL A 97 -1.18 -1.37 -3.21
C VAL A 97 -1.25 -2.86 -3.59
N ILE A 98 -2.29 -3.29 -4.30
CA ILE A 98 -2.42 -4.68 -4.75
C ILE A 98 -1.38 -5.02 -5.82
N GLU A 99 -1.07 -4.08 -6.71
CA GLU A 99 -0.02 -4.23 -7.72
C GLU A 99 1.38 -4.20 -7.08
N GLU A 100 1.65 -3.35 -6.09
CA GLU A 100 2.90 -3.39 -5.32
C GLU A 100 3.11 -4.74 -4.62
N MET A 101 2.04 -5.38 -4.13
CA MET A 101 2.12 -6.73 -3.58
C MET A 101 2.39 -7.80 -4.65
N LEU A 102 1.94 -7.58 -5.88
CA LEU A 102 2.30 -8.40 -7.03
C LEU A 102 3.77 -8.18 -7.39
N HIS A 103 4.25 -6.93 -7.43
CA HIS A 103 5.64 -6.57 -7.73
C HIS A 103 6.60 -7.17 -6.71
N LEU A 104 6.26 -7.09 -5.43
CA LEU A 104 7.00 -7.77 -4.36
C LEU A 104 7.15 -9.28 -4.64
N ALA A 105 6.07 -9.94 -5.05
CA ALA A 105 6.08 -11.37 -5.35
C ALA A 105 6.87 -11.69 -6.64
N LEU A 106 6.73 -10.88 -7.70
CA LEU A 106 7.50 -11.01 -8.94
C LEU A 106 9.00 -10.84 -8.67
N SER A 107 9.41 -9.81 -7.93
CA SER A 107 10.79 -9.59 -7.52
C SER A 107 11.34 -10.72 -6.66
N CYS A 108 10.52 -11.31 -5.78
CA CYS A 108 10.91 -12.48 -5.00
C CYS A 108 11.07 -13.74 -5.88
N ASN A 109 10.15 -13.99 -6.83
CA ASN A 109 10.25 -15.10 -7.79
C ASN A 109 11.52 -14.99 -8.65
N VAL A 110 11.81 -13.79 -9.16
CA VAL A 110 13.03 -13.51 -9.93
C VAL A 110 14.27 -13.75 -9.06
N LYS A 111 14.32 -13.23 -7.83
CA LYS A 111 15.46 -13.46 -6.92
C LYS A 111 15.67 -14.95 -6.66
N GLN A 112 14.61 -15.69 -6.34
CA GLN A 112 14.68 -17.12 -6.08
C GLN A 112 15.26 -17.87 -7.28
N ALA A 113 14.73 -17.63 -8.48
CA ALA A 113 15.08 -18.37 -9.68
C ALA A 113 16.46 -17.98 -10.23
N VAL A 114 16.75 -16.68 -10.33
CA VAL A 114 18.03 -16.18 -10.89
C VAL A 114 19.18 -16.37 -9.90
N CYS A 115 18.99 -15.98 -8.64
CA CYS A 115 20.06 -15.98 -7.64
C CYS A 115 20.17 -17.31 -6.88
N GLN A 116 19.25 -18.27 -7.13
CA GLN A 116 19.20 -19.58 -6.46
C GLN A 116 19.26 -19.45 -4.93
N THR A 117 18.63 -18.39 -4.41
CA THR A 117 18.60 -18.05 -2.98
C THR A 117 17.24 -17.41 -2.65
N PRO A 118 16.57 -17.83 -1.56
CA PRO A 118 15.31 -17.24 -1.15
C PRO A 118 15.39 -15.75 -0.78
N PRO A 119 14.27 -15.02 -0.91
CA PRO A 119 14.14 -13.65 -0.40
C PRO A 119 14.28 -13.61 1.13
N ASP A 120 14.81 -12.51 1.67
CA ASP A 120 14.91 -12.26 3.12
C ASP A 120 13.98 -11.10 3.48
N LEU A 121 12.67 -11.38 3.55
CA LEU A 121 11.62 -10.39 3.85
C LEU A 121 11.60 -10.04 5.33
N MET A 122 11.85 -11.03 6.20
CA MET A 122 11.99 -10.82 7.63
C MET A 122 13.19 -9.93 7.95
N GLY A 123 14.30 -10.08 7.24
CA GLY A 123 15.46 -9.19 7.32
C GLY A 123 15.11 -7.74 6.99
N ILE A 124 14.35 -7.52 5.90
CA ILE A 124 13.87 -6.18 5.53
C ILE A 124 12.92 -5.63 6.61
N GLY A 125 11.93 -6.42 7.03
CA GLY A 125 10.93 -6.00 8.02
C GLY A 125 11.52 -5.61 9.38
N LYS A 126 12.68 -6.17 9.75
CA LYS A 126 13.42 -5.79 10.97
C LYS A 126 14.01 -4.39 10.92
N VAL A 127 14.28 -3.86 9.72
CA VAL A 127 14.98 -2.58 9.53
C VAL A 127 14.08 -1.49 8.95
N LEU A 128 12.94 -1.86 8.37
CA LEU A 128 11.94 -0.96 7.79
C LEU A 128 11.25 -0.15 8.89
N SER A 129 11.44 1.16 8.86
CA SER A 129 10.86 2.09 9.84
C SER A 129 10.62 3.45 9.21
N PHE A 130 9.50 4.09 9.50
CA PHE A 130 9.16 5.38 8.92
C PHE A 130 9.41 6.54 9.90
N PRO A 131 9.83 7.73 9.43
CA PRO A 131 10.17 8.04 8.05
C PRO A 131 11.46 7.37 7.58
N THR A 132 11.53 7.02 6.29
CA THR A 132 12.72 6.42 5.65
C THR A 132 13.03 7.12 4.33
N GLN A 133 14.13 6.73 3.68
CA GLN A 133 14.43 7.07 2.30
C GLN A 133 14.34 5.83 1.42
N LEU A 134 13.98 6.00 0.15
CA LEU A 134 14.17 4.97 -0.87
C LEU A 134 15.62 5.04 -1.34
N ASP A 135 16.40 4.01 -1.02
CA ASP A 135 17.80 3.97 -1.44
C ASP A 135 17.90 3.83 -2.95
N GLY A 136 18.87 4.53 -3.53
CA GLY A 136 19.09 4.54 -4.96
C GLY A 136 18.34 5.65 -5.66
N HIS A 137 17.15 6.09 -5.25
CA HIS A 137 16.49 7.16 -5.98
C HIS A 137 17.31 8.47 -5.94
N ILE A 138 17.66 9.06 -7.10
CA ILE A 138 18.26 10.39 -7.22
C ILE A 138 17.22 11.35 -7.80
N PRO A 139 16.90 12.44 -7.08
CA PRO A 139 17.36 12.80 -5.74
C PRO A 139 16.76 11.88 -4.67
N GLU A 140 17.47 11.71 -3.55
CA GLU A 140 16.91 11.02 -2.40
C GLU A 140 15.81 11.89 -1.79
N PHE A 141 14.67 11.29 -1.48
CA PHE A 141 13.58 11.95 -0.78
C PHE A 141 13.06 11.08 0.37
N GLN A 142 12.48 11.74 1.37
CA GLN A 142 11.92 11.07 2.53
C GLN A 142 10.51 10.55 2.21
N ILE A 143 10.28 9.25 2.44
CA ILE A 143 8.94 8.66 2.43
C ILE A 143 8.41 8.52 3.86
N ASN A 144 7.09 8.69 4.00
CA ASN A 144 6.42 8.76 5.28
C ASN A 144 5.20 7.82 5.31
N ALA A 145 4.93 7.25 6.47
CA ALA A 145 3.64 6.66 6.82
C ALA A 145 2.70 7.78 7.26
N ALA A 146 2.04 8.45 6.31
CA ALA A 146 1.24 9.64 6.57
C ALA A 146 -0.16 9.60 5.92
N LYS A 147 -1.05 10.47 6.41
CA LYS A 147 -2.41 10.64 5.89
C LYS A 147 -2.46 11.24 4.49
N LEU A 148 -3.61 11.06 3.84
CA LEU A 148 -3.92 11.67 2.55
C LEU A 148 -3.81 13.20 2.64
N SER A 149 -2.98 13.74 1.76
CA SER A 149 -2.81 15.16 1.52
C SER A 149 -2.13 15.34 0.17
N LEU A 150 -2.20 16.54 -0.40
CA LEU A 150 -1.45 16.85 -1.63
C LEU A 150 0.06 16.63 -1.48
N LYS A 151 0.61 16.87 -0.27
CA LYS A 151 2.02 16.59 0.03
C LYS A 151 2.33 15.10 0.01
N GLN A 152 1.47 14.27 0.56
CA GLN A 152 1.67 12.82 0.56
C GLN A 152 1.51 12.24 -0.85
N LEU A 153 0.54 12.71 -1.63
CA LEU A 153 0.40 12.34 -3.05
C LEU A 153 1.59 12.83 -3.88
N THR A 154 2.21 13.97 -3.53
CA THR A 154 3.47 14.41 -4.13
C THR A 154 4.61 13.43 -3.85
N THR A 155 4.66 12.83 -2.66
CA THR A 155 5.61 11.73 -2.38
C THR A 155 5.33 10.54 -3.29
N PHE A 156 4.07 10.17 -3.52
CA PHE A 156 3.72 9.03 -4.39
C PHE A 156 4.14 9.29 -5.83
N LEU A 157 3.92 10.51 -6.34
CA LEU A 157 4.37 10.92 -7.67
C LEU A 157 5.90 10.93 -7.82
N GLN A 158 6.64 11.13 -6.73
CA GLN A 158 8.10 11.01 -6.74
C GLN A 158 8.55 9.55 -6.75
N ILE A 159 7.83 8.66 -6.07
CA ILE A 159 8.12 7.21 -6.08
C ILE A 159 7.92 6.65 -7.49
N GLU A 160 6.75 6.90 -8.08
CA GLU A 160 6.35 6.33 -9.37
C GLU A 160 6.80 7.16 -10.58
N SER A 161 7.70 8.13 -10.40
CA SER A 161 8.05 9.04 -11.50
C SER A 161 8.69 8.27 -12.67
N PRO A 162 8.13 8.34 -13.90
CA PRO A 162 8.68 7.61 -15.04
C PRO A 162 9.99 8.17 -15.57
N GLU A 163 10.29 9.42 -15.25
CA GLU A 163 11.50 10.11 -15.69
C GLU A 163 12.23 10.70 -14.48
N PRO A 164 13.57 10.80 -14.54
CA PRO A 164 14.34 11.49 -13.53
C PRO A 164 13.85 12.92 -13.35
N PHE A 165 13.80 13.38 -12.10
CA PHE A 165 13.40 14.75 -11.76
C PHE A 165 14.43 15.43 -10.87
N VAL A 166 14.32 16.76 -10.73
CA VAL A 166 15.10 17.53 -9.75
C VAL A 166 14.19 17.87 -8.59
N ASP A 167 14.53 17.40 -7.39
CA ASP A 167 13.75 17.68 -6.17
C ASP A 167 13.92 19.16 -5.80
N PRO A 168 12.83 19.95 -5.78
CA PRO A 168 12.89 21.36 -5.40
C PRO A 168 13.22 21.59 -3.91
N TYR A 169 13.31 20.51 -3.11
CA TYR A 169 13.69 20.50 -1.71
C TYR A 169 15.10 19.91 -1.44
N ALA A 170 15.86 19.55 -2.48
CA ALA A 170 17.17 18.89 -2.41
C ALA A 170 18.27 19.65 -1.61
N GLU A 171 18.04 20.91 -1.22
CA GLU A 171 18.96 21.68 -0.37
C GLU A 171 18.97 21.18 1.10
N VAL A 172 18.15 20.19 1.47
CA VAL A 172 18.05 19.66 2.84
C VAL A 172 18.29 18.13 2.85
N GLN A 173 19.56 17.71 3.03
CA GLN A 173 20.03 16.30 3.25
C GLN A 173 20.06 15.42 1.96
N LEU A 174 21.05 14.60 1.60
CA LEU A 174 22.15 13.89 2.29
C LEU A 174 23.36 13.64 1.34
N LYS A 175 24.53 13.33 1.92
CA LYS A 175 25.79 12.96 1.24
C LYS A 175 25.91 11.44 1.09
N ASN A 176 26.54 11.02 -0.02
CA ASN A 176 26.84 9.66 -0.50
C ASN A 176 25.77 9.10 -1.45
N THR A 177 25.89 9.49 -2.72
CA THR A 177 25.05 9.08 -3.85
C THR A 177 25.56 7.78 -4.45
N ILE A 178 24.62 6.87 -4.73
CA ILE A 178 24.78 5.74 -5.63
C ILE A 178 23.99 6.05 -6.89
N ASP A 179 24.53 5.74 -8.07
CA ASP A 179 23.95 6.17 -9.34
C ASP A 179 22.66 5.42 -9.64
N TYR A 180 21.50 6.06 -9.40
CA TYR A 180 20.19 5.52 -9.74
C TYR A 180 19.08 6.61 -9.79
N GLN A 181 18.14 6.64 -10.75
CA GLN A 181 17.30 7.85 -11.03
C GLN A 181 15.76 7.68 -10.99
N THR A 182 15.18 6.52 -11.32
CA THR A 182 13.73 6.18 -11.24
C THR A 182 13.61 4.67 -11.10
N ILE A 183 12.59 4.06 -10.50
CA ILE A 183 12.46 2.59 -10.26
C ILE A 183 12.63 1.73 -11.54
N GLY A 184 12.24 2.24 -12.70
CA GLY A 184 12.41 1.59 -14.00
C GLY A 184 13.86 1.35 -14.36
N ARG A 185 14.78 2.26 -14.02
CA ARG A 185 16.20 2.12 -14.41
C ARG A 185 16.92 0.94 -13.75
N LEU A 186 16.43 0.40 -12.63
CA LEU A 186 17.09 -0.58 -11.72
C LEU A 186 16.73 -1.90 -12.29
N TYR A 187 15.43 -2.02 -12.56
CA TYR A 187 14.90 -3.07 -13.38
C TYR A 187 15.59 -3.11 -14.75
N ASP A 188 15.85 -1.99 -15.44
CA ASP A 188 16.64 -2.01 -16.69
C ASP A 188 18.06 -2.57 -16.50
N MET A 189 18.75 -2.18 -15.42
CA MET A 189 20.09 -2.70 -15.10
C MET A 189 20.05 -4.19 -14.71
N ILE A 190 19.06 -4.61 -13.94
CA ILE A 190 18.81 -6.02 -13.56
C ILE A 190 18.49 -6.82 -14.83
N ILE A 191 17.57 -6.35 -15.67
CA ILE A 191 17.18 -6.98 -16.93
C ILE A 191 18.41 -7.20 -17.82
N SER A 192 19.27 -6.19 -17.93
CA SER A 192 20.50 -6.29 -18.72
C SER A 192 21.43 -7.38 -18.17
N CYS A 193 21.69 -7.37 -16.84
CA CYS A 193 22.52 -8.39 -16.20
C CYS A 193 21.90 -9.80 -16.32
N VAL A 194 20.58 -9.95 -16.14
CA VAL A 194 19.88 -11.23 -16.30
C VAL A 194 20.03 -11.78 -17.73
N LYS A 195 19.81 -10.93 -18.75
CA LYS A 195 19.94 -11.31 -20.17
C LYS A 195 21.36 -11.76 -20.52
N GLU A 196 22.37 -11.09 -19.97
CA GLU A 196 23.78 -11.33 -20.31
C GLU A 196 24.42 -12.48 -19.49
N ASP A 197 24.23 -12.46 -18.17
CA ASP A 197 24.95 -13.33 -17.24
C ASP A 197 24.16 -14.58 -16.80
N PHE A 198 22.84 -14.58 -16.99
CA PHE A 198 21.92 -15.62 -16.51
C PHE A 198 20.92 -16.07 -17.59
N PRO A 199 21.34 -16.56 -18.78
CA PRO A 199 20.42 -16.90 -19.87
C PRO A 199 19.43 -18.05 -19.56
N GLY A 200 19.70 -18.85 -18.53
CA GLY A 200 18.92 -20.04 -18.19
C GLY A 200 19.31 -21.29 -19.01
N PRO A 201 18.54 -22.40 -18.89
CA PRO A 201 17.42 -22.58 -17.97
C PRO A 201 17.89 -22.58 -16.51
N TYR A 202 17.02 -22.16 -15.59
CA TYR A 202 17.30 -22.17 -14.17
C TYR A 202 16.96 -23.52 -13.53
N ILE A 203 17.63 -23.81 -12.41
CA ILE A 203 17.24 -24.93 -11.57
C ILE A 203 15.90 -24.57 -10.91
N GLU A 204 14.95 -25.50 -10.95
CA GLU A 204 13.63 -25.34 -10.36
C GLU A 204 13.73 -25.06 -8.86
N GLN A 205 13.01 -24.04 -8.42
CA GLN A 205 12.96 -23.58 -7.04
C GLN A 205 11.51 -23.21 -6.69
N PRO A 206 11.12 -23.30 -5.40
CA PRO A 206 9.83 -22.82 -4.92
C PRO A 206 9.56 -21.37 -5.31
N GLN A 207 8.50 -21.11 -6.07
CA GLN A 207 8.07 -19.77 -6.46
C GLN A 207 6.62 -19.57 -6.08
N LEU A 208 6.26 -18.35 -5.67
CA LEU A 208 4.88 -18.04 -5.36
C LEU A 208 4.09 -17.96 -6.67
N LEU A 209 3.41 -19.06 -7.00
CA LEU A 209 2.60 -19.22 -8.20
C LEU A 209 1.25 -19.87 -7.84
N PRO A 210 0.15 -19.49 -8.52
CA PRO A 210 -1.11 -20.18 -8.36
C PRO A 210 -0.97 -21.64 -8.81
N PRO A 211 -1.78 -22.58 -8.30
CA PRO A 211 -1.65 -23.98 -8.66
C PRO A 211 -1.95 -24.19 -10.14
N ASP A 212 -1.17 -25.04 -10.79
CA ASP A 212 -1.31 -25.37 -12.22
C ASP A 212 -2.56 -26.23 -12.48
N ASN A 213 -3.74 -25.62 -12.44
CA ASN A 213 -4.99 -26.26 -12.81
C ASN A 213 -5.73 -25.48 -13.91
N PRO A 214 -5.53 -25.85 -15.19
CA PRO A 214 -6.18 -25.15 -16.31
C PRO A 214 -7.71 -25.31 -16.32
N SER A 215 -8.27 -26.31 -15.63
CA SER A 215 -9.73 -26.49 -15.53
C SER A 215 -10.38 -25.58 -14.48
N ARG A 216 -9.60 -25.05 -13.53
CA ARG A 216 -10.03 -24.15 -12.45
C ARG A 216 -8.88 -23.23 -12.06
N PRO A 217 -8.58 -22.18 -12.84
CA PRO A 217 -7.56 -21.22 -12.48
C PRO A 217 -7.90 -20.60 -11.11
N ARG A 218 -6.94 -20.59 -10.19
CA ARG A 218 -7.09 -20.02 -8.85
C ARG A 218 -6.04 -18.93 -8.67
N PRO A 219 -6.27 -17.73 -9.23
CA PRO A 219 -5.30 -16.66 -9.14
C PRO A 219 -5.15 -16.23 -7.67
N PHE A 220 -3.92 -15.96 -7.27
CA PHE A 220 -3.61 -15.38 -5.96
C PHE A 220 -4.05 -13.91 -5.86
N TYR A 221 -4.03 -13.19 -6.98
CA TYR A 221 -4.36 -11.79 -7.07
C TYR A 221 -5.66 -11.60 -7.84
N SER A 222 -6.56 -10.81 -7.26
CA SER A 222 -7.76 -10.31 -7.94
C SER A 222 -7.54 -8.83 -8.19
N GLN A 223 -7.55 -8.42 -9.46
CA GLN A 223 -7.29 -7.04 -9.89
C GLN A 223 -8.31 -6.07 -9.28
N ASN A 224 -9.54 -6.53 -9.09
CA ASN A 224 -10.59 -5.75 -8.46
C ASN A 224 -11.20 -6.44 -7.24
N SER A 225 -11.57 -5.65 -6.24
CA SER A 225 -12.24 -6.08 -5.00
C SER A 225 -13.16 -4.97 -4.49
N MET A 226 -13.91 -5.24 -3.40
CA MET A 226 -14.70 -4.20 -2.71
C MET A 226 -13.86 -2.97 -2.33
N ASN A 227 -12.56 -3.16 -2.06
CA ASN A 227 -11.68 -2.06 -1.66
C ASN A 227 -11.11 -1.28 -2.86
N THR A 228 -11.27 -1.75 -4.11
CA THR A 228 -10.82 -1.02 -5.32
C THR A 228 -11.97 -0.52 -6.20
N VAL A 229 -13.22 -0.80 -5.80
CA VAL A 229 -14.41 -0.22 -6.42
C VAL A 229 -14.68 1.16 -5.83
N HIS A 230 -15.08 2.11 -6.68
CA HIS A 230 -15.65 3.39 -6.30
C HIS A 230 -16.90 3.67 -7.14
N TYR A 231 -17.64 4.72 -6.80
CA TYR A 231 -18.84 5.12 -7.52
C TYR A 231 -18.65 6.52 -8.09
N ASP A 232 -19.11 6.74 -9.32
CA ASP A 232 -19.17 8.06 -9.93
C ASP A 232 -20.36 8.88 -9.37
N ARG A 233 -20.52 10.10 -9.91
CA ARG A 233 -21.57 11.03 -9.48
C ARG A 233 -22.98 10.50 -9.77
N GLU A 234 -23.12 9.67 -10.80
CA GLU A 234 -24.36 9.00 -11.20
C GLU A 234 -24.59 7.68 -10.44
N HIS A 235 -23.72 7.35 -9.48
CA HIS A 235 -23.78 6.13 -8.67
C HIS A 235 -23.58 4.84 -9.49
N ASN A 236 -22.83 4.91 -10.60
CA ASN A 236 -22.37 3.72 -11.30
C ASN A 236 -21.06 3.22 -10.70
N PRO A 237 -20.89 1.89 -10.52
CA PRO A 237 -19.64 1.33 -10.04
C PRO A 237 -18.55 1.49 -11.09
N GLN A 238 -17.38 1.91 -10.64
CA GLN A 238 -16.16 2.09 -11.40
C GLN A 238 -15.05 1.25 -10.77
N PHE A 239 -14.28 0.57 -11.62
CA PHE A 239 -13.15 -0.25 -11.23
C PHE A 239 -11.87 0.55 -11.42
N ALA A 240 -11.01 0.57 -10.40
CA ALA A 240 -9.74 1.27 -10.49
C ALA A 240 -8.73 0.55 -11.40
N ASN A 241 -8.89 -0.76 -11.56
CA ASN A 241 -8.05 -1.61 -12.41
C ASN A 241 -8.82 -2.16 -13.60
N GLY A 242 -8.14 -2.26 -14.74
CA GLY A 242 -8.55 -2.98 -15.94
C GLY A 242 -8.76 -4.48 -15.69
N ASN A 243 -9.27 -5.18 -16.70
CA ASN A 243 -9.44 -6.65 -16.63
C ASN A 243 -8.15 -7.41 -17.00
N ASP A 244 -7.11 -6.67 -17.36
CA ASP A 244 -5.84 -7.10 -17.93
C ASP A 244 -4.63 -6.65 -17.11
N SER A 245 -4.82 -6.18 -15.86
CA SER A 245 -3.74 -5.78 -14.92
C SER A 245 -2.77 -6.91 -14.49
N GLY A 246 -2.46 -7.86 -15.37
CA GLY A 246 -1.41 -8.85 -15.20
C GLY A 246 -1.68 -9.90 -14.11
N GLY A 247 -0.67 -10.74 -13.90
CA GLY A 247 -0.65 -11.78 -12.87
C GLY A 247 0.77 -12.24 -12.61
N LEU A 248 0.93 -13.22 -11.72
CA LEU A 248 2.24 -13.80 -11.40
C LEU A 248 2.85 -14.49 -12.61
N VAL A 249 4.17 -14.37 -12.74
CA VAL A 249 4.99 -15.00 -13.78
C VAL A 249 5.88 -16.06 -13.13
N GLY A 250 5.86 -17.27 -13.68
CA GLY A 250 6.79 -18.33 -13.32
C GLY A 250 8.13 -18.12 -14.01
N VAL A 251 9.19 -18.00 -13.22
CA VAL A 251 10.54 -17.65 -13.69
C VAL A 251 11.38 -18.92 -13.86
N HIS A 252 11.68 -19.26 -15.10
CA HIS A 252 12.38 -20.51 -15.47
C HIS A 252 13.63 -20.27 -16.31
N ASP A 253 13.77 -19.08 -16.89
CA ASP A 253 14.88 -18.67 -17.76
C ASP A 253 14.98 -17.13 -17.81
N ALA A 254 15.94 -16.60 -18.58
CA ALA A 254 16.07 -15.15 -18.74
C ALA A 254 14.83 -14.51 -19.36
N HIS A 255 14.11 -15.21 -20.25
CA HIS A 255 12.94 -14.64 -20.92
C HIS A 255 11.79 -14.39 -19.93
N SER A 256 11.44 -15.41 -19.15
CA SER A 256 10.40 -15.31 -18.10
C SER A 256 10.81 -14.39 -16.94
N ALA A 257 12.09 -14.32 -16.60
CA ALA A 257 12.59 -13.34 -15.63
C ALA A 257 12.39 -11.90 -16.13
N VAL A 258 12.69 -11.65 -17.40
CA VAL A 258 12.54 -10.34 -18.03
C VAL A 258 11.07 -9.97 -18.13
N ASP A 259 10.18 -10.89 -18.50
CA ASP A 259 8.72 -10.65 -18.52
C ASP A 259 8.18 -10.23 -17.14
N ALA A 260 8.66 -10.88 -16.07
CA ALA A 260 8.31 -10.50 -14.70
C ALA A 260 8.79 -9.07 -14.34
N LEU A 261 10.02 -8.70 -14.72
CA LEU A 261 10.59 -7.39 -14.39
C LEU A 261 10.01 -6.27 -15.26
N GLU A 262 9.80 -6.51 -16.56
CA GLU A 262 9.16 -5.55 -17.48
C GLU A 262 7.74 -5.24 -17.01
N ARG A 263 7.00 -6.23 -16.49
CA ARG A 263 5.66 -5.99 -15.89
C ARG A 263 5.69 -5.02 -14.72
N ILE A 264 6.68 -5.13 -13.84
CA ILE A 264 6.83 -4.23 -12.68
C ILE A 264 6.99 -2.80 -13.18
N VAL A 265 7.91 -2.60 -14.14
CA VAL A 265 8.18 -1.27 -14.72
C VAL A 265 6.96 -0.69 -15.42
N GLU A 266 6.29 -1.49 -16.26
CA GLU A 266 5.11 -1.03 -17.02
C GLU A 266 3.97 -0.59 -16.09
N GLN A 267 3.68 -1.37 -15.04
CA GLN A 267 2.60 -1.05 -14.10
C GLN A 267 2.91 0.18 -13.23
N GLY A 268 4.16 0.32 -12.78
CA GLY A 268 4.58 1.48 -11.98
C GLY A 268 4.64 2.78 -12.79
N GLU A 269 5.50 2.81 -13.80
CA GLU A 269 5.91 4.02 -14.52
C GLU A 269 5.15 4.25 -15.85
N GLY A 270 4.49 3.23 -16.41
CA GLY A 270 3.83 3.31 -17.71
C GLY A 270 4.77 3.04 -18.89
N ARG A 271 4.31 3.36 -20.11
CA ARG A 271 5.00 2.99 -21.36
C ARG A 271 5.78 4.15 -21.96
N SER A 272 7.10 4.15 -21.70
CA SER A 272 8.07 5.19 -22.12
C SER A 272 8.13 5.54 -23.62
N LYS A 273 7.56 4.74 -24.51
CA LYS A 273 7.61 4.97 -25.97
C LYS A 273 6.53 5.93 -26.47
N GLU A 274 5.46 6.12 -25.71
CA GLU A 274 4.37 7.02 -26.05
C GLU A 274 4.43 8.30 -25.22
N LYS A 275 3.71 9.33 -25.64
CA LYS A 275 3.63 10.57 -24.85
C LYS A 275 2.85 10.30 -23.56
N GLN A 276 3.52 10.48 -22.42
CA GLN A 276 2.95 10.32 -21.08
C GLN A 276 3.19 11.55 -20.20
N HIS A 277 2.37 11.72 -19.18
CA HIS A 277 2.61 12.71 -18.14
C HIS A 277 3.85 12.31 -17.33
N THR A 278 4.60 13.31 -16.88
CA THR A 278 5.80 13.14 -16.07
C THR A 278 5.76 14.11 -14.90
N LEU A 279 6.59 13.89 -13.88
CA LEU A 279 6.64 14.77 -12.73
C LEU A 279 7.24 16.14 -13.10
N ILE A 280 6.36 17.15 -13.21
CA ILE A 280 6.75 18.54 -13.45
C ILE A 280 6.49 19.36 -12.19
N TRP A 281 7.53 20.05 -11.70
CA TRP A 281 7.42 20.92 -10.54
C TRP A 281 6.94 22.32 -10.91
N GLY A 282 5.88 22.77 -10.23
CA GLY A 282 5.38 24.15 -10.32
C GLY A 282 6.21 25.14 -9.51
N ALA A 283 5.95 26.44 -9.71
CA ALA A 283 6.66 27.52 -9.02
C ALA A 283 6.50 27.49 -7.48
N ASN A 284 5.45 26.85 -6.98
CA ASN A 284 5.16 26.65 -5.56
C ASN A 284 5.85 25.41 -4.96
N LYS A 285 6.74 24.74 -5.71
CA LYS A 285 7.39 23.47 -5.32
C LYS A 285 6.40 22.33 -5.07
N MET A 286 5.25 22.35 -5.75
CA MET A 286 4.29 21.25 -5.80
C MET A 286 4.16 20.76 -7.25
N PRO A 287 3.77 19.51 -7.49
CA PRO A 287 3.55 18.99 -8.85
C PRO A 287 2.52 19.82 -9.62
N VAL A 288 2.73 20.00 -10.92
CA VAL A 288 1.74 20.58 -11.83
C VAL A 288 0.63 19.53 -12.04
N PRO A 289 -0.64 19.85 -11.74
CA PRO A 289 -1.73 18.90 -11.93
C PRO A 289 -2.08 18.73 -13.41
N MET A 290 -2.76 17.63 -13.74
CA MET A 290 -3.50 17.48 -14.99
C MET A 290 -4.60 18.53 -15.09
N GLU A 291 -4.97 18.90 -16.31
CA GLU A 291 -6.16 19.73 -16.54
C GLU A 291 -7.42 18.98 -16.08
N VAL A 292 -8.23 19.64 -15.25
CA VAL A 292 -9.51 19.12 -14.76
C VAL A 292 -10.66 19.85 -15.45
N ILE A 293 -11.45 19.13 -16.25
CA ILE A 293 -12.63 19.65 -16.93
C ILE A 293 -13.84 18.88 -16.39
N ASP A 294 -14.82 19.61 -15.84
CA ASP A 294 -16.04 19.04 -15.25
C ASP A 294 -15.77 17.90 -14.24
N GLY A 295 -14.72 18.06 -13.41
CA GLY A 295 -14.36 17.08 -12.38
C GLY A 295 -13.70 15.81 -12.92
N LYS A 296 -13.20 15.82 -14.17
CA LYS A 296 -12.49 14.71 -14.80
C LYS A 296 -11.12 15.17 -15.30
N VAL A 297 -10.11 14.32 -15.18
CA VAL A 297 -8.79 14.52 -15.78
C VAL A 297 -8.75 13.97 -17.19
N THR A 298 -7.76 14.39 -17.98
CA THR A 298 -7.51 13.87 -19.33
C THR A 298 -6.19 13.11 -19.37
N PHE A 299 -6.27 11.79 -19.59
CA PHE A 299 -5.11 10.92 -19.78
C PHE A 299 -4.56 10.99 -21.21
N TRP A 300 -3.26 10.74 -21.36
CA TRP A 300 -2.55 10.56 -22.62
C TRP A 300 -2.27 9.07 -22.88
N GLU A 301 -1.86 8.72 -24.11
CA GLU A 301 -1.68 7.32 -24.52
C GLU A 301 -0.62 6.58 -23.68
N GLY A 302 0.47 7.24 -23.32
CA GLY A 302 1.52 6.62 -22.48
C GLY A 302 1.22 6.63 -20.98
N ASP A 303 0.12 7.25 -20.52
CA ASP A 303 -0.28 7.16 -19.10
C ASP A 303 -0.83 5.77 -18.75
N TYR A 304 -1.12 4.97 -19.76
CA TYR A 304 -1.59 3.60 -19.62
C TYR A 304 -0.40 2.63 -19.67
N ASP A 305 -0.43 1.60 -18.82
CA ASP A 305 0.58 0.54 -18.80
C ASP A 305 0.43 -0.42 -20.00
N ASP A 306 -0.74 -0.42 -20.65
CA ASP A 306 -1.08 -1.31 -21.75
C ASP A 306 -2.02 -0.68 -22.79
N THR A 307 -2.45 -1.48 -23.78
CA THR A 307 -3.45 -1.08 -24.78
C THR A 307 -4.90 -1.21 -24.30
N GLY A 308 -5.11 -1.86 -23.16
CA GLY A 308 -6.38 -2.12 -22.48
C GLY A 308 -6.92 -0.93 -21.70
N LYS A 309 -6.12 0.14 -21.58
CA LYS A 309 -6.38 1.37 -20.81
C LYS A 309 -6.29 1.17 -19.31
N GLU A 310 -5.46 0.23 -18.83
CA GLU A 310 -5.08 0.22 -17.43
C GLU A 310 -4.08 1.34 -17.16
N ALA A 311 -4.36 2.19 -16.17
CA ALA A 311 -3.52 3.35 -15.88
C ALA A 311 -2.32 2.94 -15.02
N ALA A 312 -1.11 3.39 -15.37
CA ALA A 312 0.07 3.19 -14.56
C ALA A 312 -0.06 3.88 -13.19
N HIS A 313 0.72 3.47 -12.19
CA HIS A 313 0.64 3.99 -10.83
C HIS A 313 0.85 5.51 -10.79
N PHE A 314 1.84 6.02 -11.54
CA PHE A 314 2.07 7.45 -11.69
C PHE A 314 0.80 8.19 -12.12
N ALA A 315 0.13 7.68 -13.15
CA ALA A 315 -1.08 8.28 -13.71
C ALA A 315 -2.27 8.20 -12.72
N LYS A 316 -2.45 7.06 -12.03
CA LYS A 316 -3.46 6.88 -10.97
C LYS A 316 -3.24 7.90 -9.84
N PHE A 317 -2.01 8.10 -9.38
CA PHE A 317 -1.70 9.07 -8.33
C PHE A 317 -1.80 10.51 -8.82
N LEU A 318 -1.45 10.79 -10.08
CA LEU A 318 -1.57 12.12 -10.65
C LEU A 318 -3.03 12.51 -10.84
N GLU A 319 -3.91 11.56 -11.17
CA GLU A 319 -5.36 11.77 -11.14
C GLU A 319 -5.85 12.15 -9.74
N ALA A 320 -5.50 11.36 -8.72
CA ALA A 320 -5.88 11.64 -7.34
C ALA A 320 -5.37 13.03 -6.88
N TYR A 321 -4.11 13.35 -7.19
CA TYR A 321 -3.51 14.65 -6.88
C TYR A 321 -4.23 15.81 -7.56
N SER A 322 -4.52 15.68 -8.85
CA SER A 322 -5.14 16.74 -9.66
C SER A 322 -6.57 17.02 -9.21
N LEU A 323 -7.36 15.98 -8.98
CA LEU A 323 -8.71 16.10 -8.44
C LEU A 323 -8.71 16.67 -7.02
N GLY A 324 -7.75 16.26 -6.18
CA GLY A 324 -7.62 16.76 -4.81
C GLY A 324 -7.32 18.25 -4.79
N GLY A 325 -6.41 18.72 -5.66
CA GLY A 325 -6.09 20.13 -5.83
C GLY A 325 -7.29 20.93 -6.33
N TYR A 326 -8.00 20.41 -7.33
CA TYR A 326 -9.22 21.01 -7.87
C TYR A 326 -10.31 21.21 -6.80
N TYR A 327 -10.62 20.18 -6.02
CA TYR A 327 -11.65 20.30 -4.98
C TYR A 327 -11.18 21.14 -3.79
N GLN A 328 -9.91 21.06 -3.39
CA GLN A 328 -9.37 21.95 -2.36
C GLN A 328 -9.48 23.43 -2.78
N GLU A 329 -9.19 23.75 -4.05
CA GLU A 329 -9.39 25.10 -4.58
C GLU A 329 -10.88 25.48 -4.60
N LYS A 330 -11.77 24.59 -5.07
CA LYS A 330 -13.23 24.80 -5.06
C LYS A 330 -13.75 25.16 -3.67
N PHE A 331 -13.37 24.40 -2.64
CA PHE A 331 -13.78 24.63 -1.25
C PHE A 331 -13.19 25.92 -0.68
N SER A 332 -11.92 26.23 -0.97
CA SER A 332 -11.25 27.43 -0.46
C SER A 332 -11.89 28.76 -0.92
N LYS A 333 -12.60 28.74 -2.05
CA LYS A 333 -13.33 29.90 -2.60
C LYS A 333 -14.66 30.16 -1.89
N ILE A 334 -15.14 29.24 -1.05
CA ILE A 334 -16.41 29.34 -0.34
C ILE A 334 -16.12 29.70 1.11
N GLN A 335 -16.49 30.91 1.51
CA GLN A 335 -16.29 31.39 2.87
C GLN A 335 -17.02 30.53 3.90
N GLY A 336 -16.31 30.15 4.96
CA GLY A 336 -16.85 29.41 6.10
C GLY A 336 -16.69 27.88 6.05
N LEU A 337 -16.20 27.33 4.93
CA LEU A 337 -15.87 25.92 4.85
C LEU A 337 -14.49 25.61 5.45
N ASP A 338 -14.35 24.38 5.94
CA ASP A 338 -13.06 23.85 6.37
C ASP A 338 -12.19 23.48 5.15
N ASP A 339 -10.94 23.10 5.42
CA ASP A 339 -10.10 22.45 4.42
C ASP A 339 -10.80 21.19 3.85
N PHE A 340 -10.72 21.01 2.53
CA PHE A 340 -11.43 19.93 1.83
C PHE A 340 -11.11 18.55 2.39
N PHE A 341 -9.84 18.24 2.67
CA PHE A 341 -9.45 16.93 3.19
C PHE A 341 -9.99 16.67 4.60
N SER A 342 -10.22 17.72 5.40
CA SER A 342 -10.71 17.58 6.78
C SER A 342 -12.12 16.98 6.90
N TYR A 343 -12.90 16.95 5.82
CA TYR A 343 -14.22 16.33 5.84
C TYR A 343 -14.17 14.80 5.84
N PHE A 344 -13.08 14.21 5.34
CA PHE A 344 -13.01 12.76 5.09
C PHE A 344 -11.66 12.12 5.43
N VAL A 345 -10.66 12.90 5.82
CA VAL A 345 -9.35 12.36 6.25
C VAL A 345 -9.25 12.46 7.77
N TYR A 346 -8.99 11.33 8.44
CA TYR A 346 -8.68 11.30 9.86
C TYR A 346 -7.41 12.11 10.15
N ASP A 347 -7.44 12.92 11.20
CA ASP A 347 -6.26 13.70 11.62
C ASP A 347 -5.25 12.80 12.33
N THR A 348 -4.48 12.04 11.56
CA THR A 348 -3.39 11.19 12.06
C THR A 348 -2.05 11.94 11.99
N ASP A 349 -1.17 11.63 12.94
CA ASP A 349 0.21 12.13 12.92
C ASP A 349 0.99 11.53 11.75
N ALA A 350 2.00 12.24 11.25
CA ALA A 350 2.91 11.71 10.23
C ALA A 350 3.97 10.84 10.91
N ASN A 351 4.04 9.56 10.52
CA ASN A 351 4.91 8.56 11.13
C ASN A 351 4.61 8.38 12.63
N PRO A 352 3.39 7.97 12.99
CA PRO A 352 3.08 7.68 14.38
C PRO A 352 3.94 6.51 14.88
N SER A 353 4.19 6.47 16.19
CA SER A 353 4.94 5.38 16.82
C SER A 353 4.13 4.73 17.94
N THR A 354 4.37 3.44 18.19
CA THR A 354 3.80 2.73 19.33
C THR A 354 4.27 3.34 20.65
N ALA A 355 5.47 3.94 20.67
CA ALA A 355 5.98 4.68 21.82
C ALA A 355 5.11 5.90 22.16
N ASP A 356 4.65 6.66 21.16
CA ASP A 356 3.74 7.79 21.36
C ASP A 356 2.40 7.30 21.96
N TYR A 357 1.90 6.17 21.49
CA TYR A 357 0.65 5.59 21.98
C TYR A 357 0.75 5.13 23.43
N LYS A 358 1.85 4.47 23.80
CA LYS A 358 2.14 4.11 25.21
C LYS A 358 2.25 5.35 26.09
N ALA A 359 2.95 6.38 25.61
CA ALA A 359 3.11 7.64 26.35
C ALA A 359 1.78 8.39 26.57
N SER A 360 0.79 8.19 25.69
CA SER A 360 -0.54 8.79 25.84
C SER A 360 -1.40 8.17 26.96
N GLY A 361 -1.02 6.99 27.46
CA GLY A 361 -1.81 6.23 28.43
C GLY A 361 -3.00 5.47 27.84
N ASN A 362 -3.22 5.54 26.52
CA ASN A 362 -4.25 4.75 25.85
C ASN A 362 -3.76 3.32 25.56
N GLU A 363 -4.01 2.41 26.51
CA GLU A 363 -3.57 1.02 26.45
C GLU A 363 -4.13 0.26 25.24
N ALA A 364 -5.42 0.44 24.93
CA ALA A 364 -6.05 -0.21 23.77
C ALA A 364 -5.41 0.22 22.44
N LEU A 365 -5.11 1.51 22.28
CA LEU A 365 -4.40 2.00 21.10
C LEU A 365 -2.98 1.43 20.98
N ALA A 366 -2.23 1.39 22.09
CA ALA A 366 -0.89 0.82 22.10
C ALA A 366 -0.90 -0.67 21.70
N LEU A 367 -1.81 -1.46 22.28
CA LEU A 367 -1.99 -2.89 21.94
C LEU A 367 -2.48 -3.09 20.50
N CYS A 368 -3.37 -2.24 20.01
CA CYS A 368 -3.84 -2.27 18.62
C CYS A 368 -2.69 -2.01 17.63
N SER A 369 -1.80 -1.06 17.94
CA SER A 369 -0.58 -0.80 17.15
C SER A 369 0.38 -1.99 17.18
N GLU A 370 0.64 -2.57 18.36
CA GLU A 370 1.50 -3.76 18.49
C GLU A 370 0.94 -4.95 17.71
N LEU A 371 -0.38 -5.17 17.76
CA LEU A 371 -1.05 -6.20 16.98
C LEU A 371 -0.90 -5.95 15.47
N GLY A 372 -1.06 -4.71 15.01
CA GLY A 372 -0.84 -4.35 13.61
C GLY A 372 0.59 -4.66 13.13
N ASN A 373 1.58 -4.27 13.93
CA ASN A 373 3.00 -4.53 13.64
C ASN A 373 3.31 -6.04 13.64
N ALA A 374 2.76 -6.79 14.60
CA ALA A 374 2.92 -8.24 14.66
C ALA A 374 2.27 -8.96 13.47
N VAL A 375 1.06 -8.57 13.08
CA VAL A 375 0.37 -9.14 11.91
C VAL A 375 1.13 -8.84 10.63
N PHE A 376 1.64 -7.61 10.45
CA PHE A 376 2.45 -7.26 9.28
C PHE A 376 3.75 -8.08 9.23
N ALA A 377 4.48 -8.20 10.34
CA ALA A 377 5.67 -9.04 10.40
C ALA A 377 5.35 -10.54 10.14
N TYR A 378 4.17 -11.00 10.56
CA TYR A 378 3.74 -12.38 10.30
C TYR A 378 3.39 -12.62 8.83
N ILE A 379 2.81 -11.63 8.15
CA ILE A 379 2.61 -11.68 6.69
C ILE A 379 3.97 -11.87 5.99
N LEU A 380 4.99 -11.09 6.36
CA LEU A 380 6.33 -11.24 5.80
C LEU A 380 6.93 -12.63 6.06
N LEU A 381 6.78 -13.16 7.28
CA LEU A 381 7.23 -14.51 7.61
C LEU A 381 6.54 -15.58 6.76
N MET A 382 5.23 -15.45 6.54
CA MET A 382 4.47 -16.40 5.73
C MET A 382 4.85 -16.32 4.24
N ILE A 383 5.01 -15.10 3.69
CA ILE A 383 5.47 -14.92 2.30
C ILE A 383 6.86 -15.53 2.13
N GLU A 384 7.80 -15.22 3.03
CA GLU A 384 9.15 -15.78 2.99
C GLU A 384 9.14 -17.30 3.08
N THR A 385 8.31 -17.85 3.97
CA THR A 385 8.14 -19.30 4.16
C THR A 385 7.67 -19.99 2.87
N CYS A 386 6.85 -19.35 2.03
CA CYS A 386 6.44 -19.94 0.76
C CYS A 386 7.64 -20.34 -0.12
N TYR A 387 8.73 -19.57 -0.09
CA TYR A 387 9.95 -19.83 -0.86
C TYR A 387 10.82 -21.00 -0.32
N TYR A 388 10.38 -21.64 0.77
CA TYR A 388 11.00 -22.84 1.34
C TYR A 388 10.09 -24.08 1.25
N LYS A 389 8.92 -23.97 0.62
CA LYS A 389 7.88 -25.01 0.66
C LYS A 389 7.45 -25.47 -0.72
N ASP A 390 6.83 -26.65 -0.76
CA ASP A 390 6.17 -27.15 -1.96
C ASP A 390 4.93 -26.34 -2.30
N GLU A 391 4.51 -26.41 -3.57
CA GLU A 391 3.36 -25.68 -4.15
C GLU A 391 2.07 -25.83 -3.33
N SER A 392 1.77 -27.03 -2.81
CA SER A 392 0.55 -27.27 -2.02
C SER A 392 0.59 -26.48 -0.72
N THR A 393 1.70 -26.54 0.01
CA THR A 393 1.89 -25.80 1.25
C THR A 393 1.87 -24.29 1.00
N GLN A 394 2.48 -23.83 -0.11
CA GLN A 394 2.46 -22.41 -0.49
C GLN A 394 1.04 -21.89 -0.74
N TYR A 395 0.22 -22.64 -1.48
CA TYR A 395 -1.16 -22.28 -1.74
C TYR A 395 -1.96 -22.13 -0.44
N ASP A 396 -1.79 -23.07 0.49
CA ASP A 396 -2.46 -23.04 1.78
C ASP A 396 -2.01 -21.85 2.64
N LEU A 397 -0.70 -21.59 2.71
CA LEU A 397 -0.15 -20.41 3.38
C LEU A 397 -0.65 -19.11 2.77
N PHE A 398 -0.77 -19.03 1.45
CA PHE A 398 -1.28 -17.85 0.78
C PHE A 398 -2.76 -17.63 1.08
N MET A 399 -3.62 -18.63 0.81
CA MET A 399 -5.07 -18.47 0.91
C MET A 399 -5.56 -18.36 2.36
N TYR A 400 -4.99 -19.15 3.27
CA TYR A 400 -5.46 -19.22 4.66
C TYR A 400 -4.56 -18.46 5.63
N GLY A 401 -3.36 -18.06 5.22
CA GLY A 401 -2.47 -17.19 5.99
C GLY A 401 -2.46 -15.76 5.46
N ILE A 402 -1.74 -15.54 4.35
CA ILE A 402 -1.39 -14.22 3.81
C ILE A 402 -2.62 -13.41 3.42
N HIS A 403 -3.46 -13.92 2.52
CA HIS A 403 -4.66 -13.24 2.01
C HIS A 403 -5.61 -12.88 3.16
N LYS A 404 -5.85 -13.88 4.00
CA LYS A 404 -6.62 -13.76 5.23
C LYS A 404 -6.04 -12.66 6.14
N SER A 405 -4.71 -12.59 6.31
CA SER A 405 -4.06 -11.64 7.24
C SER A 405 -4.13 -10.24 6.69
N MET A 406 -4.01 -10.13 5.36
CA MET A 406 -4.20 -8.87 4.66
C MET A 406 -5.62 -8.35 4.84
N ILE A 407 -6.66 -9.19 4.66
CA ILE A 407 -8.04 -8.79 4.93
C ILE A 407 -8.18 -8.23 6.35
N TRP A 408 -7.51 -8.80 7.36
CA TRP A 408 -7.62 -8.32 8.74
C TRP A 408 -6.80 -7.08 9.04
N LEU A 409 -5.60 -6.96 8.48
CA LEU A 409 -4.87 -5.71 8.50
C LEU A 409 -5.71 -4.61 7.86
N LEU A 410 -6.37 -4.88 6.73
CA LEU A 410 -7.32 -4.02 5.99
C LEU A 410 -8.61 -3.69 6.73
N SER A 411 -9.36 -4.66 7.21
CA SER A 411 -10.71 -4.45 7.70
C SER A 411 -10.80 -4.34 9.22
N GLY A 412 -9.89 -5.01 9.94
CA GLY A 412 -9.84 -5.03 11.39
C GLY A 412 -8.94 -3.93 11.93
N VAL A 413 -7.63 -4.16 11.94
CA VAL A 413 -6.69 -3.28 12.64
C VAL A 413 -6.64 -1.89 12.00
N GLY A 414 -6.43 -1.79 10.69
CA GLY A 414 -6.22 -0.52 9.99
C GLY A 414 -7.41 0.43 10.02
N ASN A 415 -8.64 -0.10 9.97
CA ASN A 415 -9.83 0.73 10.11
C ASN A 415 -10.13 1.07 11.58
N GLN A 416 -9.99 0.09 12.49
CA GLN A 416 -10.36 0.29 13.90
C GLN A 416 -9.43 1.26 14.64
N ILE A 417 -8.15 1.28 14.27
CA ILE A 417 -7.15 2.10 14.96
C ILE A 417 -7.47 3.61 14.90
N ASN A 418 -8.18 4.06 13.86
CA ASN A 418 -8.60 5.45 13.68
C ASN A 418 -9.71 5.89 14.67
N TYR A 419 -10.39 4.96 15.35
CA TYR A 419 -11.39 5.31 16.37
C TYR A 419 -10.74 5.76 17.67
N TYR A 420 -9.53 5.26 17.97
CA TYR A 420 -8.77 5.72 19.11
C TYR A 420 -8.23 7.13 18.89
N THR A 421 -8.04 7.84 19.99
CA THR A 421 -7.42 9.15 20.01
C THR A 421 -6.27 9.18 21.00
N TYR A 422 -5.29 10.04 20.71
CA TYR A 422 -4.18 10.31 21.60
C TYR A 422 -3.72 11.76 21.42
N SER A 423 -2.97 12.28 22.40
CA SER A 423 -2.39 13.62 22.31
C SER A 423 -0.87 13.52 22.21
N LYS A 424 -0.28 14.34 21.33
CA LYS A 424 1.18 14.48 21.18
C LYS A 424 1.52 15.96 21.11
N GLY A 425 2.26 16.45 22.10
CA GLY A 425 2.42 17.89 22.31
C GLY A 425 1.08 18.55 22.63
N ASN A 426 0.71 19.59 21.87
CA ASN A 426 -0.53 20.34 22.05
C ASN A 426 -1.64 19.96 21.06
N GLN A 427 -1.47 18.87 20.30
CA GLN A 427 -2.42 18.43 19.28
C GLN A 427 -2.96 17.04 19.60
N ALA A 428 -4.26 16.85 19.33
CA ALA A 428 -4.93 15.57 19.40
C ALA A 428 -4.95 14.92 18.01
N TYR A 429 -4.68 13.63 17.97
CA TYR A 429 -4.61 12.85 16.74
C TYR A 429 -5.46 11.58 16.85
N LYS A 430 -5.86 11.06 15.70
CA LYS A 430 -6.38 9.69 15.55
C LYS A 430 -5.22 8.69 15.52
N GLY A 431 -5.47 7.48 16.01
CA GLY A 431 -4.53 6.36 15.86
C GLY A 431 -4.37 5.96 14.39
N ALA A 432 -3.21 5.43 14.03
CA ALA A 432 -2.89 4.94 12.70
C ALA A 432 -1.89 3.78 12.79
N LEU A 433 -1.82 2.95 11.75
CA LEU A 433 -0.82 1.89 11.68
C LEU A 433 0.58 2.51 11.65
N THR A 434 1.47 1.98 12.48
CA THR A 434 2.84 2.48 12.64
C THR A 434 3.82 1.74 11.74
N PHE A 435 3.52 0.46 11.42
CA PHE A 435 4.37 -0.44 10.64
C PHE A 435 5.81 -0.51 11.19
N GLU A 436 5.95 -0.38 12.51
CA GLU A 436 7.25 -0.52 13.16
C GLU A 436 7.70 -1.98 13.13
N PRO A 437 9.03 -2.24 13.10
CA PRO A 437 9.56 -3.59 13.18
C PRO A 437 9.02 -4.34 14.40
N PHE A 438 8.43 -5.51 14.16
CA PHE A 438 8.01 -6.42 15.21
C PHE A 438 8.92 -7.64 15.25
N LEU A 439 9.54 -7.89 16.41
CA LEU A 439 10.42 -9.02 16.63
C LEU A 439 9.68 -10.08 17.45
N PHE A 440 9.31 -11.18 16.80
CA PHE A 440 8.85 -12.35 17.53
C PHE A 440 9.95 -12.88 18.44
N GLU A 441 9.61 -13.19 19.69
CA GLU A 441 10.55 -13.77 20.63
C GLU A 441 11.02 -15.14 20.12
N ASN A 442 12.33 -15.37 20.15
CA ASN A 442 12.89 -16.69 19.90
C ASN A 442 12.72 -17.56 21.15
N SER A 443 11.49 -18.01 21.39
CA SER A 443 11.09 -18.78 22.57
C SER A 443 10.36 -20.07 22.16
N SER A 444 9.86 -20.83 23.13
CA SER A 444 8.99 -21.98 22.86
C SER A 444 7.62 -21.56 22.28
N LEU A 445 7.23 -20.30 22.42
CA LEU A 445 5.99 -19.78 21.84
C LEU A 445 6.21 -19.40 20.38
N ARG A 446 5.50 -20.07 19.49
CA ARG A 446 5.52 -19.77 18.05
C ARG A 446 4.87 -18.41 17.76
N PRO A 447 5.22 -17.73 16.65
CA PRO A 447 4.70 -16.41 16.30
C PRO A 447 3.17 -16.27 16.40
N LYS A 448 2.40 -17.24 15.90
CA LYS A 448 0.93 -17.25 16.01
C LYS A 448 0.46 -17.14 17.46
N ALA A 449 1.08 -17.87 18.39
CA ALA A 449 0.72 -17.82 19.81
C ALA A 449 1.04 -16.46 20.44
N GLN A 450 2.13 -15.81 20.02
CA GLN A 450 2.47 -14.46 20.46
C GLN A 450 1.44 -13.43 19.97
N ILE A 451 0.95 -13.57 18.73
CA ILE A 451 -0.16 -12.75 18.20
C ILE A 451 -1.44 -12.99 19.00
N MET A 452 -1.79 -14.25 19.30
CA MET A 452 -2.97 -14.55 20.13
C MET A 452 -2.90 -13.91 21.51
N ASN A 453 -1.72 -13.86 22.14
CA ASN A 453 -1.53 -13.16 23.41
C ASN A 453 -1.79 -11.65 23.29
N LEU A 454 -1.42 -11.00 22.17
CA LEU A 454 -1.73 -9.60 21.91
C LEU A 454 -3.24 -9.39 21.71
N VAL A 455 -3.89 -10.27 20.95
CA VAL A 455 -5.34 -10.24 20.73
C VAL A 455 -6.09 -10.38 22.07
N ASP A 456 -5.67 -11.30 22.93
CA ASP A 456 -6.27 -11.50 24.25
C ASP A 456 -6.10 -10.28 25.17
N GLN A 457 -4.96 -9.60 25.10
CA GLN A 457 -4.73 -8.36 25.86
C GLN A 457 -5.59 -7.21 25.33
N LEU A 458 -5.63 -7.04 24.01
CA LEU A 458 -6.42 -5.99 23.37
C LEU A 458 -7.92 -6.18 23.63
N ALA A 459 -8.42 -7.42 23.54
CA ALA A 459 -9.81 -7.76 23.84
C ALA A 459 -10.19 -7.50 25.31
N LYS A 460 -9.22 -7.53 26.24
CA LYS A 460 -9.45 -7.14 27.65
C LYS A 460 -9.42 -5.63 27.84
N ALA A 461 -8.54 -4.93 27.12
CA ALA A 461 -8.41 -3.48 27.18
C ALA A 461 -9.58 -2.75 26.50
N ASP A 462 -10.14 -3.34 25.44
CA ASP A 462 -11.31 -2.83 24.71
C ASP A 462 -12.28 -3.96 24.33
N PRO A 463 -13.10 -4.44 25.28
CA PRO A 463 -14.02 -5.54 25.05
C PRO A 463 -15.11 -5.26 24.02
N ASP A 464 -15.50 -3.99 23.86
CA ASP A 464 -16.59 -3.61 22.96
C ASP A 464 -16.17 -3.72 21.50
N ASN A 465 -14.95 -3.28 21.16
CA ASN A 465 -14.44 -3.35 19.78
C ASN A 465 -13.66 -4.63 19.49
N TRP A 466 -13.07 -5.29 20.50
CA TRP A 466 -12.16 -6.43 20.30
C TRP A 466 -12.55 -7.71 21.05
N GLY A 467 -13.56 -7.68 21.93
CA GLY A 467 -14.01 -8.86 22.67
C GLY A 467 -14.49 -10.02 21.78
N TRP A 468 -14.85 -9.74 20.53
CA TRP A 468 -15.17 -10.79 19.56
C TRP A 468 -13.89 -11.51 19.07
N ALA A 469 -12.72 -10.87 18.99
CA ALA A 469 -11.53 -11.40 18.30
C ALA A 469 -10.94 -12.70 18.90
N ILE A 470 -11.25 -13.00 20.17
CA ILE A 470 -10.71 -14.14 20.93
C ILE A 470 -11.51 -15.44 20.78
N LYS A 471 -12.68 -15.42 20.13
CA LYS A 471 -13.52 -16.64 20.01
C LYS A 471 -12.88 -17.64 19.04
N SER A 472 -12.95 -18.93 19.35
CA SER A 472 -12.25 -20.01 18.61
C SER A 472 -12.65 -20.16 17.14
N GLU A 473 -13.86 -19.73 16.78
CA GLU A 473 -14.37 -19.73 15.40
C GLU A 473 -13.86 -18.53 14.58
N ASN A 474 -13.14 -17.62 15.23
CA ASN A 474 -12.69 -16.38 14.62
C ASN A 474 -11.28 -16.49 14.06
N TYR A 475 -10.88 -15.36 13.48
CA TYR A 475 -9.84 -15.30 12.50
C TYR A 475 -8.43 -15.65 12.98
N PHE A 476 -7.94 -15.00 14.05
CA PHE A 476 -6.56 -15.21 14.54
C PHE A 476 -6.29 -16.66 14.96
N PRO A 477 -7.24 -17.36 15.62
CA PRO A 477 -7.15 -18.81 15.82
C PRO A 477 -7.01 -19.63 14.54
N SER A 478 -7.55 -19.15 13.41
CA SER A 478 -7.52 -19.83 12.11
C SER A 478 -6.26 -19.59 11.27
N LEU A 479 -5.36 -18.71 11.71
CA LEU A 479 -4.06 -18.50 11.05
C LEU A 479 -3.26 -19.81 11.00
N PRO A 480 -2.50 -20.08 9.93
CA PRO A 480 -1.53 -21.18 9.95
C PRO A 480 -0.50 -20.93 11.05
N ASP A 481 0.11 -21.98 11.59
CA ASP A 481 1.16 -21.85 12.60
C ASP A 481 2.55 -22.02 11.96
N VAL A 482 3.18 -20.88 11.65
CA VAL A 482 4.48 -20.76 10.98
C VAL A 482 5.55 -20.36 11.98
N GLY A 483 6.64 -21.12 12.02
CA GLY A 483 7.78 -20.90 12.88
C GLY A 483 8.82 -20.00 12.23
N LEU A 484 9.69 -19.38 13.05
CA LEU A 484 10.83 -18.58 12.57
C LEU A 484 11.87 -19.41 11.79
N ASP A 485 11.79 -20.73 11.88
CA ASP A 485 12.58 -21.71 11.12
C ASP A 485 11.88 -22.18 9.84
N HIS A 486 10.80 -21.50 9.43
CA HIS A 486 9.93 -21.87 8.33
C HIS A 486 9.24 -23.24 8.52
N SER A 487 9.20 -23.80 9.73
CA SER A 487 8.37 -24.98 9.99
C SER A 487 6.89 -24.60 9.96
N VAL A 488 6.04 -25.46 9.40
CA VAL A 488 4.58 -25.26 9.35
C VAL A 488 3.93 -26.42 10.10
N VAL A 489 3.16 -26.13 11.15
CA VAL A 489 2.39 -27.14 11.86
C VAL A 489 1.05 -27.30 11.16
N ALA A 490 0.68 -28.54 10.85
CA ALA A 490 -0.61 -28.91 10.28
C ALA A 490 -1.73 -28.79 11.32
N ASP A 491 -1.95 -27.56 11.80
CA ASP A 491 -3.06 -27.18 12.67
C ASP A 491 -3.91 -26.13 11.94
N MET A 492 -4.06 -26.33 10.63
CA MET A 492 -5.05 -25.61 9.83
C MET A 492 -6.41 -26.17 10.26
N PRO A 493 -7.24 -25.42 11.01
CA PRO A 493 -8.58 -25.88 11.27
C PRO A 493 -9.27 -26.14 9.93
N ASN A 494 -10.11 -27.18 9.86
CA ASN A 494 -11.08 -27.33 8.78
C ASN A 494 -11.92 -26.06 8.77
N VAL A 495 -11.53 -25.07 7.96
CA VAL A 495 -12.26 -23.82 7.85
C VAL A 495 -13.64 -24.22 7.33
N PRO A 496 -14.74 -23.85 8.00
CA PRO A 496 -16.03 -23.86 7.32
C PRO A 496 -15.81 -23.03 6.06
N SER A 497 -16.19 -23.58 4.89
CA SER A 497 -16.41 -22.75 3.72
C SER A 497 -17.12 -21.47 4.19
N THR A 498 -16.63 -20.31 3.78
CA THR A 498 -17.30 -19.00 3.88
C THR A 498 -18.79 -19.09 4.20
N PRO A 499 -19.36 -18.24 5.09
CA PRO A 499 -20.77 -18.32 5.52
C PRO A 499 -21.84 -18.18 4.40
N TYR A 500 -21.44 -18.18 3.13
CA TYR A 500 -22.32 -18.28 1.97
C TYR A 500 -22.34 -19.71 1.39
N SER A 501 -23.40 -20.46 1.72
CA SER A 501 -23.87 -21.52 0.83
C SER A 501 -24.67 -20.88 -0.30
N HIS A 502 -24.11 -20.78 -1.50
CA HIS A 502 -24.92 -20.55 -2.69
C HIS A 502 -25.81 -21.79 -2.90
N GLN A 503 -27.10 -21.66 -2.61
CA GLN A 503 -28.10 -22.51 -3.26
C GLN A 503 -28.36 -21.93 -4.65
N HIS A 504 -28.35 -22.84 -5.63
CA HIS A 504 -28.38 -22.64 -7.08
C HIS A 504 -29.20 -21.46 -7.61
#